data_AF-A0A2E8CUG0-F1
#
_entry.id   AF-A0A2E8CUG0-F1
#
_cell.length_a   1.000
_cell.length_b   1.000
_cell.length_c   1.000
_cell.angle_alpha   90.00
_cell.angle_beta   90.00
_cell.angle_gamma   90.00
#
_symmetry.space_group_name_H-M   'P 1'
#
loop_
_entity.id
_entity.type
_entity.pdbx_description
1 polymer ?
#
loop_
_entity_poly.entity_id
_entity_poly.type
_entity_poly.pdbx_seq_one_letter_code
_entity_poly.pdbx_strand_id
1 'polypeptide(L)'
;MASVALFFTACGEPSASDTTEVTVTLSEEDEGALSADSGPAETPPTAKFEPKPASQGASTGRPRIWSEVKLHEAVRAANPGYTGNGQFQIDPNGQVQAIALDNCGVTDLSPFSGMRLQVLYLLGCAVPDINVLSGMPLVELYVEQTGVTDLSPLKGATTLRKLYLSDTDVSDLTPLEGLPIVEMNLVHTQVRNLDPLKGMPLQMLWLTGSPIEDVSGLSESPLVSVTLHQTNVTDLSPFSNTALQRLHIGETPVTDLSPLAGMRLTRLVFDPEKIEKGMDAVKAIRTIQQIGRKFEDGNNDLAPPAVFWPSLEVPEAKPGAPVPDLEPSQSGIPGRKEGE
;
A
#
# COMPACT_ATOMS: atom_id res chain seq x y z
N MET A 1 0.73 6.20 -22.64
CA MET A 1 1.83 6.77 -21.84
C MET A 1 2.92 5.74 -21.77
N ALA A 2 4.15 6.08 -22.16
CA ALA A 2 5.27 5.14 -22.05
C ALA A 2 5.54 4.89 -20.56
N SER A 3 5.42 3.64 -20.13
CA SER A 3 5.87 3.22 -18.81
C SER A 3 7.39 3.35 -18.80
N VAL A 4 7.94 4.24 -17.97
CA VAL A 4 9.37 4.22 -17.70
C VAL A 4 9.57 2.99 -16.81
N ALA A 5 10.02 1.89 -17.40
CA ALA A 5 10.46 0.74 -16.62
C ALA A 5 11.72 1.19 -15.86
N LEU A 6 11.55 1.42 -14.57
CA LEU A 6 12.61 1.82 -13.65
C LEU A 6 13.17 0.54 -13.03
N PHE A 7 14.40 0.19 -13.41
CA PHE A 7 15.07 -0.98 -12.88
C PHE A 7 16.07 -0.54 -11.82
N PHE A 8 15.65 -0.60 -10.55
CA PHE A 8 16.57 -0.56 -9.43
C PHE A 8 16.86 -1.99 -8.98
N THR A 9 18.13 -2.29 -8.74
CA THR A 9 18.50 -3.53 -8.06
C THR A 9 18.29 -3.28 -6.57
N ALA A 10 17.55 -4.13 -5.86
CA ALA A 10 17.39 -3.97 -4.41
C ALA A 10 18.77 -3.82 -3.73
N CYS A 11 18.97 -2.74 -2.97
CA CYS A 11 20.18 -2.55 -2.19
C CYS A 11 20.08 -3.35 -0.88
N GLY A 12 20.62 -4.57 -0.88
CA GLY A 12 20.72 -5.42 0.31
C GLY A 12 20.86 -6.91 -0.07
N GLU A 13 21.51 -7.71 0.78
CA GLU A 13 21.48 -9.17 0.62
C GLU A 13 20.03 -9.67 0.65
N PRO A 14 19.65 -10.61 -0.22
CA PRO A 14 18.27 -11.10 -0.28
C PRO A 14 17.96 -11.89 0.99
N SER A 15 17.19 -11.30 1.90
CA SER A 15 16.34 -12.08 2.79
C SER A 15 15.23 -12.67 1.92
N ALA A 16 15.19 -14.00 1.86
CA ALA A 16 14.30 -14.74 0.96
C ALA A 16 12.84 -14.66 1.42
N SER A 17 12.13 -13.57 1.10
CA SER A 17 10.66 -13.53 0.98
C SER A 17 10.19 -12.14 0.56
N ASP A 18 10.44 -11.71 -0.67
CA ASP A 18 9.52 -10.75 -1.31
C ASP A 18 9.85 -10.57 -2.79
N THR A 19 9.16 -11.33 -3.63
CA THR A 19 8.87 -10.99 -5.03
C THR A 19 7.68 -11.82 -5.48
N THR A 20 6.47 -11.38 -5.18
CA THR A 20 5.32 -11.75 -6.01
C THR A 20 5.11 -10.67 -7.06
N GLU A 21 5.69 -10.89 -8.24
CA GLU A 21 5.25 -10.22 -9.46
C GLU A 21 3.78 -10.59 -9.70
N VAL A 22 2.87 -9.64 -9.46
CA VAL A 22 1.51 -9.74 -9.97
C VAL A 22 1.54 -9.23 -11.41
N THR A 23 1.72 -10.16 -12.36
CA THR A 23 1.54 -9.89 -13.79
C THR A 23 0.04 -9.84 -14.10
N VAL A 24 -0.49 -8.64 -14.28
CA VAL A 24 -1.84 -8.44 -14.85
C VAL A 24 -1.70 -8.41 -16.37
N THR A 25 -2.05 -9.51 -17.03
CA THR A 25 -2.19 -9.55 -18.49
C THR A 25 -3.50 -8.86 -18.87
N LEU A 26 -3.42 -7.66 -19.46
CA LEU A 26 -4.53 -7.05 -20.18
C LEU A 26 -4.52 -7.60 -21.61
N SER A 27 -5.53 -8.40 -21.96
CA SER A 27 -5.78 -8.80 -23.34
C SER A 27 -6.41 -7.64 -24.11
N GLU A 28 -5.68 -7.12 -25.09
CA GLU A 28 -6.20 -6.26 -26.15
C GLU A 28 -7.02 -7.11 -27.12
N GLU A 29 -8.28 -6.72 -27.36
CA GLU A 29 -9.05 -6.88 -28.61
C GLU A 29 -10.52 -6.51 -28.31
N ASP A 30 -11.01 -5.37 -28.82
CA ASP A 30 -11.93 -5.38 -29.96
C ASP A 30 -12.26 -3.94 -30.40
N GLU A 31 -11.99 -3.65 -31.67
CA GLU A 31 -12.34 -2.42 -32.38
C GLU A 31 -13.73 -2.61 -33.01
N GLY A 32 -14.71 -1.79 -32.60
CA GLY A 32 -16.06 -1.84 -33.14
C GLY A 32 -16.71 -0.47 -33.21
N ALA A 33 -16.46 0.24 -34.31
CA ALA A 33 -17.03 1.54 -34.63
C ALA A 33 -18.56 1.50 -34.80
N LEU A 34 -19.28 2.44 -34.18
CA LEU A 34 -20.61 2.89 -34.63
C LEU A 34 -20.79 4.39 -34.33
N SER A 35 -21.03 5.14 -35.40
CA SER A 35 -21.35 6.56 -35.46
C SER A 35 -22.79 6.87 -35.04
N ALA A 36 -23.02 7.97 -34.33
CA ALA A 36 -24.18 8.85 -34.57
C ALA A 36 -23.96 10.25 -33.97
N ASP A 37 -24.28 11.23 -34.80
CA ASP A 37 -24.29 12.68 -34.65
C ASP A 37 -25.43 13.17 -33.73
N SER A 38 -25.19 14.21 -32.90
CA SER A 38 -26.08 15.39 -32.77
C SER A 38 -25.60 16.40 -31.71
N GLY A 39 -25.27 17.62 -32.18
CA GLY A 39 -25.76 18.90 -31.62
C GLY A 39 -25.04 19.54 -30.42
N PRO A 40 -24.69 20.85 -30.48
CA PRO A 40 -23.87 21.52 -29.47
C PRO A 40 -24.70 22.11 -28.32
N ALA A 41 -24.15 22.09 -27.10
CA ALA A 41 -24.71 22.79 -25.95
C ALA A 41 -23.67 23.71 -25.30
N GLU A 42 -24.17 24.85 -24.84
CA GLU A 42 -23.50 26.12 -24.57
C GLU A 42 -22.49 26.10 -23.41
N THR A 43 -21.51 27.00 -23.50
CA THR A 43 -20.50 27.27 -22.46
C THR A 43 -21.01 28.31 -21.45
N PRO A 44 -20.79 28.13 -20.13
CA PRO A 44 -20.96 29.20 -19.15
C PRO A 44 -19.66 29.99 -18.91
N PRO A 45 -19.74 31.21 -18.34
CA PRO A 45 -18.73 32.24 -18.49
C PRO A 45 -17.53 32.09 -17.57
N THR A 46 -16.39 32.55 -18.09
CA THR A 46 -15.08 32.63 -17.46
C THR A 46 -15.01 33.77 -16.42
N ALA A 47 -14.82 33.42 -15.15
CA ALA A 47 -14.39 34.36 -14.12
C ALA A 47 -12.85 34.47 -14.16
N LYS A 48 -12.33 35.62 -14.55
CA LYS A 48 -10.91 35.95 -14.52
C LYS A 48 -10.43 36.08 -13.08
N PHE A 49 -9.73 35.06 -12.59
CA PHE A 49 -8.83 35.18 -11.45
C PHE A 49 -7.44 35.52 -12.02
N GLU A 50 -6.94 36.73 -11.79
CA GLU A 50 -5.54 37.07 -12.03
C GLU A 50 -4.73 36.72 -10.77
N PRO A 51 -3.93 35.64 -10.76
CA PRO A 51 -2.96 35.43 -9.69
C PRO A 51 -1.80 36.42 -9.87
N LYS A 52 -1.53 37.18 -8.80
CA LYS A 52 -0.35 38.04 -8.63
C LYS A 52 0.92 37.22 -8.93
N PRO A 53 1.88 37.73 -9.73
CA PRO A 53 3.01 36.92 -10.18
C PRO A 53 3.86 36.51 -8.97
N ALA A 54 3.94 35.19 -8.74
CA ALA A 54 5.04 34.60 -8.01
C ALA A 54 6.34 35.07 -8.68
N SER A 55 7.29 35.55 -7.89
CA SER A 55 8.61 35.95 -8.37
C SER A 55 9.29 34.76 -9.03
N GLN A 56 9.15 34.65 -10.35
CA GLN A 56 9.86 33.70 -11.17
C GLN A 56 11.33 34.12 -11.23
N GLY A 57 12.14 33.54 -10.34
CA GLY A 57 13.55 33.34 -10.62
C GLY A 57 13.67 32.26 -11.71
N ALA A 58 13.39 32.62 -12.97
CA ALA A 58 13.62 31.74 -14.09
C ALA A 58 15.13 31.45 -14.18
N SER A 59 15.53 30.24 -13.80
CA SER A 59 16.90 29.75 -14.00
C SER A 59 17.18 29.65 -15.50
N THR A 60 17.78 30.68 -16.08
CA THR A 60 18.26 30.74 -17.47
C THR A 60 19.61 30.02 -17.66
N GLY A 61 19.95 29.07 -16.78
CA GLY A 61 21.15 28.24 -16.91
C GLY A 61 20.93 27.10 -17.89
N ARG A 62 21.96 26.71 -18.65
CA ARG A 62 21.96 25.44 -19.38
C ARG A 62 21.58 24.30 -18.40
N PRO A 63 20.75 23.32 -18.83
CA PRO A 63 20.37 22.21 -17.96
C PRO A 63 21.64 21.52 -17.45
N ARG A 64 21.71 21.28 -16.13
CA ARG A 64 22.84 20.55 -15.53
C ARG A 64 22.86 19.14 -16.11
N ILE A 65 24.02 18.71 -16.61
CA ILE A 65 24.26 17.36 -17.13
C ILE A 65 24.89 16.54 -16.00
N TRP A 66 24.15 15.55 -15.53
CA TRP A 66 24.55 14.64 -14.48
C TRP A 66 25.23 13.40 -15.04
N SER A 67 26.17 12.88 -14.24
CA SER A 67 26.70 11.52 -14.36
C SER A 67 26.60 10.88 -12.97
N GLU A 68 26.64 9.55 -12.92
CA GLU A 68 26.59 8.79 -11.67
C GLU A 68 27.68 9.25 -10.67
N VAL A 69 28.91 9.43 -11.16
CA VAL A 69 30.03 9.97 -10.36
C VAL A 69 29.68 11.33 -9.74
N LYS A 70 29.15 12.27 -10.52
CA LYS A 70 28.76 13.60 -10.03
C LYS A 70 27.63 13.54 -9.02
N LEU A 71 26.68 12.60 -9.18
CA LEU A 71 25.59 12.40 -8.24
C LEU A 71 26.11 11.85 -6.91
N HIS A 72 26.93 10.81 -6.93
CA HIS A 72 27.54 10.30 -5.70
C HIS A 72 28.37 11.37 -4.98
N GLU A 73 29.15 12.19 -5.72
CA GLU A 73 29.90 13.29 -5.14
C GLU A 73 28.99 14.35 -4.50
N ALA A 74 27.91 14.74 -5.18
CA ALA A 74 26.96 15.72 -4.67
C ALA A 74 26.20 15.21 -3.44
N VAL A 75 25.73 13.95 -3.47
CA VAL A 75 25.07 13.31 -2.34
C VAL A 75 26.02 13.20 -1.15
N ARG A 76 27.26 12.74 -1.36
CA ARG A 76 28.29 12.64 -0.31
C ARG A 76 28.65 13.99 0.29
N ALA A 77 28.70 15.04 -0.52
CA ALA A 77 29.01 16.39 -0.05
C ALA A 77 27.94 16.93 0.91
N ALA A 78 26.66 16.64 0.66
CA ALA A 78 25.55 17.02 1.52
C ALA A 78 25.31 16.04 2.68
N ASN A 79 25.71 14.77 2.51
CA ASN A 79 25.43 13.67 3.44
C ASN A 79 26.72 12.94 3.81
N PRO A 80 27.41 13.34 4.90
CA PRO A 80 28.63 12.66 5.36
C PRO A 80 28.43 11.17 5.72
N GLY A 81 27.20 10.79 6.10
CA GLY A 81 26.81 9.40 6.39
C GLY A 81 26.49 8.57 5.15
N TYR A 82 26.58 9.15 3.94
CA TYR A 82 26.22 8.47 2.72
C TYR A 82 27.18 7.31 2.40
N THR A 83 26.62 6.11 2.29
CA THR A 83 27.32 4.84 2.07
C THR A 83 27.85 4.66 0.65
N GLY A 84 27.34 5.41 -0.34
CA GLY A 84 27.84 5.38 -1.72
C GLY A 84 27.22 4.31 -2.61
N ASN A 85 26.19 3.59 -2.17
CA ASN A 85 25.49 2.54 -2.92
C ASN A 85 24.15 3.00 -3.53
N GLY A 86 23.87 4.31 -3.53
CA GLY A 86 22.67 4.85 -4.17
C GLY A 86 22.67 4.57 -5.68
N GLN A 87 21.48 4.36 -6.24
CA GLN A 87 21.30 4.08 -7.66
C GLN A 87 20.59 5.23 -8.34
N PHE A 88 20.99 5.52 -9.57
CA PHE A 88 20.50 6.66 -10.32
C PHE A 88 20.15 6.27 -11.75
N GLN A 89 18.94 6.61 -12.18
CA GLN A 89 18.56 6.53 -13.58
C GLN A 89 18.72 7.88 -14.25
N ILE A 90 19.67 7.96 -15.17
CA ILE A 90 20.02 9.17 -15.91
C ILE A 90 19.73 8.93 -17.39
N ASP A 91 18.98 9.83 -18.02
CA ASP A 91 18.70 9.75 -19.45
C ASP A 91 19.96 10.09 -20.30
N PRO A 92 19.94 9.81 -21.62
CA PRO A 92 21.08 10.14 -22.49
C PRO A 92 21.45 11.63 -22.55
N ASN A 93 20.58 12.53 -22.09
CA ASN A 93 20.83 13.97 -22.00
C ASN A 93 21.41 14.38 -20.64
N GLY A 94 21.70 13.42 -19.75
CA GLY A 94 22.21 13.67 -18.42
C GLY A 94 21.16 14.17 -17.42
N GLN A 95 19.87 13.97 -17.69
CA GLN A 95 18.80 14.33 -16.74
C GLN A 95 18.45 13.13 -15.87
N VAL A 96 18.36 13.36 -14.56
CA VAL A 96 18.00 12.32 -13.59
C VAL A 96 16.49 12.14 -13.59
N GLN A 97 16.03 10.91 -13.82
CA GLN A 97 14.62 10.54 -13.85
C GLN A 97 14.20 9.83 -12.58
N ALA A 98 15.07 9.00 -12.03
CA ALA A 98 14.77 8.28 -10.79
C ALA A 98 16.01 8.09 -9.93
N ILE A 99 15.80 8.00 -8.62
CA ILE A 99 16.82 7.85 -7.60
C ILE A 99 16.35 6.81 -6.59
N ALA A 100 17.21 5.83 -6.26
CA ALA A 100 17.01 4.95 -5.14
C ALA A 100 18.16 5.10 -4.14
N LEU A 101 17.81 5.41 -2.89
CA LEU A 101 18.74 5.69 -1.80
C LEU A 101 18.39 4.93 -0.53
N ASP A 102 17.66 3.83 -0.64
CA ASP A 102 17.24 3.03 0.49
C ASP A 102 18.43 2.63 1.37
N ASN A 103 18.30 2.89 2.67
CA ASN A 103 19.30 2.62 3.71
C ASN A 103 20.68 3.19 3.39
N CYS A 104 20.76 4.27 2.60
CA CYS A 104 22.03 4.84 2.18
C CYS A 104 22.60 5.89 3.13
N GLY A 105 21.98 6.15 4.29
CA GLY A 105 22.44 7.19 5.23
C GLY A 105 22.24 8.62 4.73
N VAL A 106 21.22 8.85 3.89
CA VAL A 106 20.84 10.17 3.39
C VAL A 106 19.93 10.88 4.38
N THR A 107 20.13 12.19 4.54
CA THR A 107 19.38 13.07 5.45
C THR A 107 19.04 14.42 4.79
N ASP A 108 19.83 14.86 3.81
CA ASP A 108 19.65 16.09 3.04
C ASP A 108 19.45 15.78 1.55
N LEU A 109 18.31 16.20 1.01
CA LEU A 109 17.93 16.06 -0.39
C LEU A 109 18.27 17.31 -1.24
N SER A 110 18.91 18.33 -0.68
CA SER A 110 19.33 19.55 -1.40
C SER A 110 20.12 19.31 -2.70
N PRO A 111 20.93 18.22 -2.85
CA PRO A 111 21.57 17.91 -4.14
C PRO A 111 20.59 17.70 -5.30
N PHE A 112 19.33 17.38 -5.02
CA PHE A 112 18.30 17.10 -6.02
C PHE A 112 17.47 18.33 -6.42
N SER A 113 17.82 19.50 -5.88
CA SER A 113 17.11 20.75 -6.19
C SER A 113 17.11 21.08 -7.67
N GLY A 114 15.91 21.34 -8.21
CA GLY A 114 15.69 21.68 -9.61
C GLY A 114 15.74 20.49 -10.58
N MET A 115 15.84 19.25 -10.07
CA MET A 115 15.65 18.04 -10.89
C MET A 115 14.17 17.86 -11.26
N ARG A 116 13.92 16.94 -12.20
CA ARG A 116 12.57 16.56 -12.65
C ARG A 116 12.34 15.08 -12.37
N LEU A 117 12.49 14.69 -11.11
CA LEU A 117 12.36 13.31 -10.69
C LEU A 117 10.94 12.81 -10.93
N GLN A 118 10.86 11.58 -11.42
CA GLN A 118 9.64 10.81 -11.53
C GLN A 118 9.54 9.79 -10.39
N VAL A 119 10.67 9.25 -9.91
CA VAL A 119 10.65 8.27 -8.84
C VAL A 119 11.78 8.50 -7.84
N LEU A 120 11.45 8.33 -6.56
CA LEU A 120 12.37 8.48 -5.45
C LEU A 120 12.10 7.42 -4.37
N TYR A 121 13.13 6.64 -4.05
CA TYR A 121 13.13 5.67 -2.93
C TYR A 121 14.09 6.13 -1.84
N LEU A 122 13.59 6.23 -0.61
CA LEU A 122 14.30 6.73 0.57
C LEU A 122 14.05 5.87 1.82
N LEU A 123 13.72 4.59 1.67
CA LEU A 123 13.43 3.69 2.79
C LEU A 123 14.56 3.77 3.82
N GLY A 124 14.23 3.99 5.09
CA GLY A 124 15.19 3.98 6.20
C GLY A 124 16.19 5.15 6.18
N CYS A 125 15.94 6.20 5.39
CA CYS A 125 16.74 7.42 5.41
C CYS A 125 16.15 8.43 6.39
N ALA A 126 16.94 8.97 7.32
CA ALA A 126 16.49 9.96 8.30
C ALA A 126 16.30 11.36 7.67
N VAL A 127 15.55 11.44 6.57
CA VAL A 127 15.18 12.65 5.85
C VAL A 127 13.92 13.25 6.49
N PRO A 128 13.99 14.44 7.09
CA PRO A 128 12.82 15.10 7.67
C PRO A 128 12.10 16.03 6.68
N ASP A 129 12.83 16.53 5.67
CA ASP A 129 12.36 17.59 4.78
C ASP A 129 12.39 17.14 3.31
N ILE A 130 11.22 17.18 2.67
CA ILE A 130 11.00 16.87 1.25
C ILE A 130 10.62 18.10 0.41
N ASN A 131 10.86 19.32 0.91
CA ASN A 131 10.58 20.58 0.20
C ASN A 131 11.18 20.64 -1.20
N VAL A 132 12.34 20.00 -1.39
CA VAL A 132 13.01 19.92 -2.69
C VAL A 132 12.14 19.27 -3.77
N LEU A 133 11.16 18.45 -3.40
CA LEU A 133 10.25 17.74 -4.30
C LEU A 133 9.14 18.62 -4.88
N SER A 134 8.98 19.85 -4.38
CA SER A 134 7.88 20.72 -4.80
C SER A 134 7.89 20.98 -6.31
N GLY A 135 6.75 20.69 -6.96
CA GLY A 135 6.57 20.87 -8.40
C GLY A 135 7.29 19.84 -9.29
N MET A 136 7.92 18.81 -8.70
CA MET A 136 8.50 17.70 -9.49
C MET A 136 7.40 16.81 -10.07
N PRO A 137 7.60 16.25 -11.27
CA PRO A 137 6.65 15.35 -11.93
C PRO A 137 6.73 13.92 -11.36
N LEU A 138 6.66 13.79 -10.04
CA LEU A 138 6.74 12.51 -9.34
C LEU A 138 5.56 11.61 -9.74
N VAL A 139 5.86 10.33 -9.96
CA VAL A 139 4.93 9.24 -10.25
C VAL A 139 4.89 8.27 -9.07
N GLU A 140 6.06 7.98 -8.48
CA GLU A 140 6.17 7.14 -7.28
C GLU A 140 7.09 7.78 -6.25
N LEU A 141 6.68 7.77 -4.99
CA LEU A 141 7.46 8.27 -3.87
C LEU A 141 7.40 7.29 -2.70
N TYR A 142 8.57 6.84 -2.26
CA TYR A 142 8.71 5.95 -1.12
C TYR A 142 9.61 6.65 -0.10
N VAL A 143 9.02 7.06 1.02
CA VAL A 143 9.68 7.73 2.15
C VAL A 143 9.36 7.01 3.46
N GLU A 144 9.30 5.69 3.36
CA GLU A 144 9.06 4.79 4.49
C GLU A 144 10.22 4.84 5.48
N GLN A 145 9.93 4.76 6.79
CA GLN A 145 10.93 4.83 7.86
C GLN A 145 11.83 6.09 7.76
N THR A 146 11.24 7.21 7.37
CA THR A 146 11.90 8.52 7.33
C THR A 146 11.40 9.46 8.42
N GLY A 147 11.99 10.65 8.54
CA GLY A 147 11.53 11.69 9.47
C GLY A 147 10.44 12.61 8.90
N VAL A 148 9.83 12.24 7.77
CA VAL A 148 8.86 13.09 7.07
C VAL A 148 7.60 13.26 7.91
N THR A 149 7.15 14.51 8.03
CA THR A 149 5.93 14.89 8.75
C THR A 149 5.04 15.81 7.92
N ASP A 150 5.63 16.65 7.06
CA ASP A 150 4.92 17.61 6.22
C ASP A 150 4.84 17.14 4.76
N LEU A 151 3.62 16.98 4.27
CA LEU A 151 3.33 16.63 2.88
C LEU A 151 3.04 17.85 1.99
N SER A 152 3.12 19.08 2.52
CA SER A 152 2.88 20.31 1.75
C SER A 152 3.67 20.40 0.42
N PRO A 153 4.90 19.85 0.29
CA PRO A 153 5.63 19.87 -0.98
C PRO A 153 4.96 19.05 -2.08
N LEU A 154 4.11 18.07 -1.74
CA LEU A 154 3.40 17.22 -2.70
C LEU A 154 2.11 17.86 -3.23
N LYS A 155 1.73 19.04 -2.71
CA LYS A 155 0.53 19.75 -3.17
C LYS A 155 0.58 20.00 -4.67
N GLY A 156 -0.42 19.48 -5.38
CA GLY A 156 -0.53 19.60 -6.84
C GLY A 156 0.40 18.66 -7.62
N ALA A 157 0.94 17.60 -7.02
CA ALA A 157 1.67 16.54 -7.72
C ALA A 157 0.72 15.67 -8.58
N THR A 158 0.21 16.24 -9.67
CA THR A 158 -0.82 15.63 -10.53
C THR A 158 -0.37 14.37 -11.29
N THR A 159 0.92 14.03 -11.23
CA THR A 159 1.47 12.80 -11.79
C THR A 159 1.62 11.68 -10.77
N LEU A 160 1.50 11.97 -9.47
CA LEU A 160 1.76 11.00 -8.41
C LEU A 160 0.69 9.90 -8.41
N ARG A 161 1.13 8.64 -8.45
CA ARG A 161 0.28 7.44 -8.48
C ARG A 161 0.49 6.56 -7.27
N LYS A 162 1.72 6.47 -6.78
CA LYS A 162 2.10 5.63 -5.63
C LYS A 162 2.78 6.47 -4.56
N LEU A 163 2.31 6.32 -3.32
CA LEU A 163 2.86 7.04 -2.18
C LEU A 163 2.98 6.12 -0.96
N TYR A 164 4.21 5.90 -0.52
CA TYR A 164 4.50 5.04 0.63
C TYR A 164 5.12 5.85 1.75
N LEU A 165 4.41 5.88 2.88
CA LEU A 165 4.68 6.70 4.07
C LEU A 165 4.77 5.85 5.35
N SER A 166 4.99 4.54 5.23
CA SER A 166 4.98 3.66 6.40
C SER A 166 6.03 4.08 7.43
N ASP A 167 5.71 3.93 8.72
CA ASP A 167 6.58 4.30 9.83
C ASP A 167 7.08 5.77 9.75
N THR A 168 6.19 6.70 9.40
CA THR A 168 6.44 8.16 9.45
C THR A 168 5.49 8.86 10.41
N ASP A 169 5.86 10.05 10.88
CA ASP A 169 5.06 10.84 11.81
C ASP A 169 3.99 11.71 11.09
N VAL A 170 3.63 11.38 9.85
CA VAL A 170 2.60 12.10 9.08
C VAL A 170 1.23 11.95 9.75
N SER A 171 0.54 13.07 9.93
CA SER A 171 -0.83 13.11 10.46
C SER A 171 -1.84 13.85 9.59
N ASP A 172 -1.37 14.74 8.70
CA ASP A 172 -2.21 15.58 7.86
C ASP A 172 -2.11 15.16 6.38
N LEU A 173 -3.25 14.76 5.81
CA LEU A 173 -3.38 14.35 4.42
C LEU A 173 -3.95 15.46 3.51
N THR A 174 -4.31 16.63 4.04
CA THR A 174 -4.87 17.75 3.25
C THR A 174 -4.02 18.12 2.02
N PRO A 175 -2.67 18.08 2.03
CA PRO A 175 -1.88 18.33 0.83
C PRO A 175 -2.13 17.35 -0.33
N LEU A 176 -2.69 16.17 -0.06
CA LEU A 176 -2.94 15.12 -1.04
C LEU A 176 -4.33 15.18 -1.69
N GLU A 177 -5.18 16.10 -1.26
CA GLU A 177 -6.58 16.19 -1.72
C GLU A 177 -6.65 16.32 -3.26
N GLY A 178 -7.44 15.45 -3.88
CA GLY A 178 -7.66 15.43 -5.33
C GLY A 178 -6.47 14.91 -6.15
N LEU A 179 -5.39 14.42 -5.52
CA LEU A 179 -4.30 13.80 -6.27
C LEU A 179 -4.72 12.45 -6.85
N PRO A 180 -4.20 12.06 -8.03
CA PRO A 180 -4.57 10.81 -8.70
C PRO A 180 -3.83 9.59 -8.16
N ILE A 181 -3.65 9.52 -6.83
CA ILE A 181 -2.97 8.40 -6.17
C ILE A 181 -3.90 7.17 -6.23
N VAL A 182 -3.35 6.05 -6.68
CA VAL A 182 -4.05 4.77 -6.81
C VAL A 182 -3.63 3.77 -5.73
N GLU A 183 -2.44 3.96 -5.17
CA GLU A 183 -1.83 3.06 -4.19
C GLU A 183 -1.15 3.89 -3.09
N MET A 184 -1.55 3.64 -1.85
CA MET A 184 -1.07 4.40 -0.71
C MET A 184 -0.81 3.50 0.50
N ASN A 185 0.39 3.62 1.07
CA ASN A 185 0.77 2.96 2.32
C ASN A 185 0.88 3.99 3.45
N LEU A 186 0.02 3.87 4.45
CA LEU A 186 -0.03 4.70 5.67
C LEU A 186 0.15 3.85 6.93
N VAL A 187 0.82 2.70 6.85
CA VAL A 187 1.09 1.83 8.00
C VAL A 187 1.89 2.58 9.08
N HIS A 188 1.47 2.45 10.33
CA HIS A 188 2.12 3.10 11.49
C HIS A 188 2.35 4.61 11.30
N THR A 189 1.34 5.30 10.78
CA THR A 189 1.33 6.76 10.70
C THR A 189 0.41 7.34 11.76
N GLN A 190 0.45 8.67 11.93
CA GLN A 190 -0.35 9.38 12.92
C GLN A 190 -1.68 9.90 12.35
N VAL A 191 -2.05 9.44 11.15
CA VAL A 191 -3.27 9.82 10.43
C VAL A 191 -4.52 9.36 11.19
N ARG A 192 -5.47 10.28 11.33
CA ARG A 192 -6.80 10.01 11.92
C ARG A 192 -7.95 10.33 10.98
N ASN A 193 -7.77 11.32 10.11
CA ASN A 193 -8.80 11.81 9.20
C ASN A 193 -8.51 11.37 7.77
N LEU A 194 -9.47 10.68 7.16
CA LEU A 194 -9.41 10.23 5.76
C LEU A 194 -10.25 11.09 4.80
N ASP A 195 -10.90 12.17 5.27
CA ASP A 195 -11.66 13.10 4.41
C ASP A 195 -10.86 13.61 3.20
N PRO A 196 -9.55 13.95 3.31
CA PRO A 196 -8.77 14.38 2.14
C PRO A 196 -8.66 13.31 1.04
N LEU A 197 -8.96 12.04 1.35
CA LEU A 197 -8.93 10.94 0.39
C LEU A 197 -10.24 10.76 -0.39
N LYS A 198 -11.28 11.52 -0.04
CA LYS A 198 -12.60 11.37 -0.64
C LYS A 198 -12.57 11.61 -2.15
N GLY A 199 -13.14 10.66 -2.90
CA GLY A 199 -13.22 10.72 -4.36
C GLY A 199 -11.90 10.46 -5.10
N MET A 200 -10.79 10.18 -4.39
CA MET A 200 -9.54 9.78 -5.02
C MET A 200 -9.67 8.39 -5.68
N PRO A 201 -8.92 8.12 -6.77
CA PRO A 201 -8.98 6.85 -7.50
C PRO A 201 -8.22 5.70 -6.78
N LEU A 202 -8.21 5.70 -5.45
CA LEU A 202 -7.51 4.72 -4.62
C LEU A 202 -8.05 3.31 -4.86
N GLN A 203 -7.15 2.38 -5.16
CA GLN A 203 -7.43 0.96 -5.35
C GLN A 203 -6.83 0.11 -4.23
N MET A 204 -5.67 0.55 -3.69
CA MET A 204 -4.88 -0.18 -2.71
C MET A 204 -4.54 0.76 -1.55
N LEU A 205 -4.94 0.38 -0.34
CA LEU A 205 -4.72 1.18 0.85
C LEU A 205 -4.33 0.31 2.06
N TRP A 206 -3.18 0.61 2.67
CA TRP A 206 -2.73 -0.02 3.92
C TRP A 206 -2.74 1.00 5.04
N LEU A 207 -3.44 0.67 6.13
CA LEU A 207 -3.65 1.54 7.29
C LEU A 207 -3.21 0.87 8.60
N THR A 208 -2.43 -0.21 8.53
CA THR A 208 -2.10 -1.02 9.70
C THR A 208 -1.54 -0.19 10.85
N GLY A 209 -2.08 -0.35 12.06
CA GLY A 209 -1.59 0.30 13.27
C GLY A 209 -1.68 1.84 13.27
N SER A 210 -2.42 2.43 12.34
CA SER A 210 -2.73 3.87 12.34
C SER A 210 -4.01 4.14 13.14
N PRO A 211 -4.11 5.26 13.88
CA PRO A 211 -5.19 5.53 14.83
C PRO A 211 -6.49 6.00 14.14
N ILE A 212 -6.91 5.30 13.08
CA ILE A 212 -8.09 5.60 12.28
C ILE A 212 -9.33 4.99 12.93
N GLU A 213 -10.37 5.79 13.05
CA GLU A 213 -11.67 5.40 13.61
C GLU A 213 -12.78 5.45 12.55
N ASP A 214 -12.74 6.47 11.69
CA ASP A 214 -13.74 6.71 10.64
C ASP A 214 -13.17 6.46 9.25
N VAL A 215 -13.84 5.58 8.49
CA VAL A 215 -13.52 5.22 7.11
C VAL A 215 -14.56 5.76 6.11
N SER A 216 -15.45 6.66 6.53
CA SER A 216 -16.48 7.27 5.67
C SER A 216 -15.90 7.99 4.46
N GLY A 217 -14.72 8.60 4.58
CA GLY A 217 -13.97 9.21 3.47
C GLY A 217 -13.63 8.24 2.32
N LEU A 218 -13.70 6.92 2.55
CA LEU A 218 -13.38 5.88 1.56
C LEU A 218 -14.61 5.33 0.82
N SER A 219 -15.84 5.78 1.15
CA SER A 219 -17.08 5.17 0.63
C SER A 219 -17.27 5.26 -0.88
N GLU A 220 -16.62 6.25 -1.52
CA GLU A 220 -16.68 6.50 -2.96
C GLU A 220 -15.41 6.04 -3.70
N SER A 221 -14.39 5.56 -2.98
CA SER A 221 -13.14 5.14 -3.58
C SER A 221 -13.30 3.80 -4.31
N PRO A 222 -12.69 3.61 -5.50
CA PRO A 222 -12.72 2.36 -6.24
C PRO A 222 -11.78 1.30 -5.64
N LEU A 223 -11.81 1.14 -4.31
CA LEU A 223 -10.92 0.26 -3.57
C LEU A 223 -11.13 -1.19 -3.98
N VAL A 224 -10.01 -1.85 -4.27
CA VAL A 224 -9.93 -3.29 -4.49
C VAL A 224 -9.45 -3.98 -3.20
N SER A 225 -8.56 -3.34 -2.46
CA SER A 225 -7.95 -3.87 -1.24
C SER A 225 -7.77 -2.80 -0.18
N VAL A 226 -8.22 -3.10 1.04
CA VAL A 226 -7.96 -2.25 2.20
C VAL A 226 -7.54 -3.10 3.40
N THR A 227 -6.48 -2.66 4.08
CA THR A 227 -6.02 -3.25 5.34
C THR A 227 -6.24 -2.26 6.47
N LEU A 228 -7.09 -2.63 7.42
CA LEU A 228 -7.47 -1.87 8.62
C LEU A 228 -6.94 -2.53 9.90
N HIS A 229 -5.98 -3.45 9.77
CA HIS A 229 -5.43 -4.21 10.90
C HIS A 229 -4.90 -3.28 11.99
N GLN A 230 -5.19 -3.58 13.26
CA GLN A 230 -4.75 -2.75 14.39
C GLN A 230 -5.17 -1.27 14.29
N THR A 231 -6.27 -0.97 13.61
CA THR A 231 -6.92 0.35 13.66
C THR A 231 -8.04 0.36 14.69
N ASN A 232 -8.63 1.53 14.94
CA ASN A 232 -9.76 1.71 15.87
C ASN A 232 -11.12 1.70 15.16
N VAL A 233 -11.19 1.23 13.90
CA VAL A 233 -12.42 1.21 13.12
C VAL A 233 -13.44 0.26 13.74
N THR A 234 -14.67 0.74 13.92
CA THR A 234 -15.81 -0.05 14.43
C THR A 234 -16.89 -0.28 13.38
N ASP A 235 -17.04 0.65 12.43
CA ASP A 235 -18.12 0.65 11.45
C ASP A 235 -17.61 0.34 10.03
N LEU A 236 -18.21 -0.69 9.42
CA LEU A 236 -17.93 -1.11 8.05
C LEU A 236 -19.01 -0.67 7.06
N SER A 237 -20.06 0.05 7.50
CA SER A 237 -21.13 0.56 6.64
C SER A 237 -20.63 1.39 5.44
N PRO A 238 -19.51 2.14 5.52
CA PRO A 238 -18.97 2.83 4.34
C PRO A 238 -18.59 1.91 3.18
N PHE A 239 -18.34 0.62 3.43
CA PHE A 239 -17.95 -0.34 2.40
C PHE A 239 -19.11 -1.08 1.74
N SER A 240 -20.34 -1.00 2.27
CA SER A 240 -21.46 -1.87 1.87
C SER A 240 -21.84 -1.84 0.38
N ASN A 241 -21.50 -0.77 -0.35
CA ASN A 241 -21.79 -0.62 -1.78
C ASN A 241 -20.54 -0.45 -2.64
N THR A 242 -19.38 -0.89 -2.14
CA THR A 242 -18.11 -0.76 -2.84
C THR A 242 -17.78 -2.01 -3.67
N ALA A 243 -16.79 -1.88 -4.57
CA ALA A 243 -16.25 -3.00 -5.34
C ALA A 243 -15.12 -3.75 -4.61
N LEU A 244 -15.01 -3.58 -3.29
CA LEU A 244 -13.93 -4.12 -2.48
C LEU A 244 -13.86 -5.65 -2.60
N GLN A 245 -12.65 -6.17 -2.78
CA GLN A 245 -12.40 -7.60 -2.94
C GLN A 245 -11.59 -8.17 -1.78
N ARG A 246 -10.68 -7.38 -1.20
CA ARG A 246 -9.82 -7.83 -0.10
C ARG A 246 -9.98 -6.89 1.09
N LEU A 247 -10.42 -7.46 2.20
CA LEU A 247 -10.61 -6.73 3.45
C LEU A 247 -9.85 -7.43 4.57
N HIS A 248 -9.06 -6.66 5.31
CA HIS A 248 -8.40 -7.14 6.50
C HIS A 248 -8.74 -6.21 7.68
N ILE A 249 -9.47 -6.75 8.66
CA ILE A 249 -9.99 -6.07 9.86
C ILE A 249 -9.55 -6.80 11.15
N GLY A 250 -8.51 -7.62 11.08
CA GLY A 250 -7.95 -8.30 12.24
C GLY A 250 -7.51 -7.28 13.29
N GLU A 251 -7.60 -7.62 14.56
CA GLU A 251 -7.23 -6.73 15.66
C GLU A 251 -7.92 -5.36 15.64
N THR A 252 -9.11 -5.26 15.06
CA THR A 252 -9.98 -4.08 15.17
C THR A 252 -11.07 -4.28 16.23
N PRO A 253 -11.76 -3.19 16.64
CA PRO A 253 -12.99 -3.26 17.45
C PRO A 253 -14.27 -3.65 16.68
N VAL A 254 -14.20 -4.03 15.40
CA VAL A 254 -15.39 -4.41 14.61
C VAL A 254 -16.09 -5.64 15.21
N THR A 255 -17.39 -5.52 15.48
CA THR A 255 -18.24 -6.64 15.95
C THR A 255 -19.39 -6.98 14.99
N ASP A 256 -19.62 -6.16 13.96
CA ASP A 256 -20.71 -6.29 13.00
C ASP A 256 -20.20 -6.50 11.58
N LEU A 257 -20.48 -7.68 11.02
CA LEU A 257 -20.17 -8.01 9.62
C LEU A 257 -21.39 -7.89 8.68
N SER A 258 -22.56 -7.47 9.18
CA SER A 258 -23.77 -7.27 8.36
C SER A 258 -23.53 -6.30 7.19
N PRO A 259 -22.71 -5.23 7.34
CA PRO A 259 -22.35 -4.37 6.22
C PRO A 259 -21.70 -5.08 5.02
N LEU A 260 -21.14 -6.29 5.23
CA LEU A 260 -20.48 -7.06 4.18
C LEU A 260 -21.45 -7.93 3.37
N ALA A 261 -22.74 -7.97 3.74
CA ALA A 261 -23.74 -8.79 3.07
C ALA A 261 -23.84 -8.49 1.57
N GLY A 262 -23.72 -9.53 0.73
CA GLY A 262 -23.85 -9.39 -0.72
C GLY A 262 -22.61 -8.82 -1.44
N MET A 263 -21.56 -8.44 -0.71
CA MET A 263 -20.29 -8.04 -1.32
C MET A 263 -19.62 -9.19 -2.07
N ARG A 264 -18.69 -8.86 -2.98
CA ARG A 264 -17.94 -9.82 -3.80
C ARG A 264 -16.50 -10.00 -3.31
N LEU A 265 -16.33 -10.13 -1.99
CA LEU A 265 -15.02 -10.33 -1.38
C LEU A 265 -14.39 -11.64 -1.88
N THR A 266 -13.09 -11.62 -2.14
CA THR A 266 -12.24 -12.77 -2.45
C THR A 266 -11.35 -13.14 -1.26
N ARG A 267 -11.01 -12.16 -0.40
CA ARG A 267 -10.23 -12.38 0.82
C ARG A 267 -10.80 -11.59 2.00
N LEU A 268 -10.95 -12.26 3.14
CA LEU A 268 -11.35 -11.63 4.41
C LEU A 268 -10.42 -12.10 5.54
N VAL A 269 -9.83 -11.17 6.27
CA VAL A 269 -9.08 -11.48 7.50
C VAL A 269 -9.72 -10.70 8.65
N PHE A 270 -10.10 -11.39 9.73
CA PHE A 270 -10.86 -10.82 10.84
C PHE A 270 -10.75 -11.66 12.10
N ASP A 271 -11.16 -11.13 13.25
CA ASP A 271 -11.16 -11.84 14.54
C ASP A 271 -12.53 -12.49 14.78
N PRO A 272 -12.75 -13.80 14.54
CA PRO A 272 -14.10 -14.38 14.59
C PRO A 272 -14.73 -14.35 15.98
N GLU A 273 -13.89 -14.38 17.02
CA GLU A 273 -14.30 -14.36 18.43
C GLU A 273 -14.93 -13.03 18.86
N LYS A 274 -14.67 -11.94 18.14
CA LYS A 274 -15.22 -10.61 18.42
C LYS A 274 -16.56 -10.35 17.73
N ILE A 275 -16.95 -11.20 16.78
CA ILE A 275 -18.11 -10.93 15.93
C ILE A 275 -19.41 -11.29 16.64
N GLU A 276 -20.24 -10.28 16.89
CA GLU A 276 -21.54 -10.41 17.55
C GLU A 276 -22.67 -10.65 16.55
N LYS A 277 -22.56 -10.12 15.32
CA LYS A 277 -23.59 -10.27 14.28
C LYS A 277 -23.01 -10.18 12.87
N GLY A 278 -23.76 -10.70 11.89
CA GLY A 278 -23.35 -10.71 10.48
C GLY A 278 -22.45 -11.88 10.07
N MET A 279 -22.20 -12.85 10.95
CA MET A 279 -21.43 -14.06 10.60
C MET A 279 -22.07 -14.83 9.43
N ASP A 280 -23.39 -14.98 9.43
CA ASP A 280 -24.13 -15.64 8.35
C ASP A 280 -24.04 -14.87 7.02
N ALA A 281 -23.95 -13.54 7.09
CA ALA A 281 -23.79 -12.70 5.91
C ALA A 281 -22.48 -13.00 5.19
N VAL A 282 -21.37 -13.11 5.94
CA VAL A 282 -20.06 -13.45 5.38
C VAL A 282 -19.98 -14.90 4.92
N LYS A 283 -20.57 -15.85 5.67
CA LYS A 283 -20.67 -17.27 5.25
C LYS A 283 -21.45 -17.43 3.92
N ALA A 284 -22.38 -16.52 3.62
CA ALA A 284 -23.14 -16.53 2.38
C ALA A 284 -22.34 -16.01 1.16
N ILE A 285 -21.20 -15.32 1.37
CA ILE A 285 -20.38 -14.78 0.27
C ILE A 285 -19.60 -15.93 -0.40
N ARG A 286 -20.09 -16.39 -1.55
CA ARG A 286 -19.51 -17.53 -2.30
C ARG A 286 -18.23 -17.19 -3.06
N THR A 287 -17.90 -15.91 -3.20
CA THR A 287 -16.70 -15.46 -3.92
C THR A 287 -15.43 -15.51 -3.05
N ILE A 288 -15.56 -15.67 -1.73
CA ILE A 288 -14.40 -15.71 -0.84
C ILE A 288 -13.59 -16.97 -1.13
N GLN A 289 -12.30 -16.77 -1.38
CA GLN A 289 -11.33 -17.83 -1.64
C GLN A 289 -10.36 -18.02 -0.47
N GLN A 290 -10.12 -16.96 0.30
CA GLN A 290 -9.15 -16.94 1.40
C GLN A 290 -9.74 -16.27 2.64
N ILE A 291 -9.67 -16.97 3.78
CA ILE A 291 -10.09 -16.45 5.09
C ILE A 291 -8.99 -16.72 6.11
N GLY A 292 -8.67 -15.74 6.95
CA GLY A 292 -7.70 -15.89 8.03
C GLY A 292 -8.10 -15.12 9.28
N ARG A 293 -7.35 -15.36 10.36
CA ARG A 293 -7.49 -14.69 11.66
C ARG A 293 -6.35 -13.71 11.92
N LYS A 294 -5.15 -13.95 11.39
CA LYS A 294 -3.96 -13.14 11.66
C LYS A 294 -3.27 -12.60 10.42
N PHE A 295 -2.59 -11.47 10.62
CA PHE A 295 -1.50 -11.00 9.77
C PHE A 295 -0.19 -11.50 10.36
N GLU A 296 0.48 -12.44 9.72
CA GLU A 296 1.91 -12.63 9.94
C GLU A 296 2.58 -12.76 8.57
N ASP A 297 3.63 -11.96 8.36
CA ASP A 297 4.44 -11.81 7.15
C ASP A 297 5.27 -13.06 6.80
N GLY A 298 4.66 -14.24 6.86
CA GLY A 298 5.37 -15.49 6.57
C GLY A 298 4.64 -16.77 6.97
N ASN A 299 3.46 -16.69 7.60
CA ASN A 299 2.69 -17.88 7.96
C ASN A 299 1.29 -17.83 7.36
N ASN A 300 0.97 -18.90 6.63
CA ASN A 300 -0.16 -18.97 5.70
C ASN A 300 -1.48 -19.27 6.46
N ASP A 301 -1.91 -18.38 7.35
CA ASP A 301 -3.19 -18.50 8.10
C ASP A 301 -4.44 -18.30 7.20
N LEU A 302 -4.21 -18.04 5.91
CA LEU A 302 -5.28 -18.03 4.92
C LEU A 302 -5.66 -19.46 4.56
N ALA A 303 -6.90 -19.80 4.87
CA ALA A 303 -7.51 -21.06 4.49
C ALA A 303 -8.70 -20.82 3.54
N PRO A 304 -9.02 -21.78 2.65
CA PRO A 304 -10.29 -21.75 1.94
C PRO A 304 -11.48 -21.80 2.92
N PRO A 305 -12.65 -21.21 2.57
CA PRO A 305 -13.83 -21.24 3.42
C PRO A 305 -14.23 -22.64 3.92
N ALA A 306 -14.04 -23.67 3.09
CA ALA A 306 -14.35 -25.06 3.42
C ALA A 306 -13.48 -25.63 4.55
N VAL A 307 -12.30 -25.06 4.79
CA VAL A 307 -11.39 -25.43 5.89
C VAL A 307 -11.60 -24.48 7.07
N PHE A 308 -11.77 -23.18 6.80
CA PHE A 308 -11.88 -22.16 7.83
C PHE A 308 -13.16 -22.29 8.65
N TRP A 309 -14.34 -22.43 8.03
CA TRP A 309 -15.60 -22.43 8.78
C TRP A 309 -15.74 -23.57 9.78
N PRO A 310 -15.41 -24.83 9.43
CA PRO A 310 -15.43 -25.92 10.40
C PRO A 310 -14.42 -25.74 11.55
N SER A 311 -13.32 -25.01 11.31
CA SER A 311 -12.32 -24.75 12.35
C SER A 311 -12.82 -23.88 13.50
N LEU A 312 -13.90 -23.12 13.30
CA LEU A 312 -14.53 -22.31 14.34
C LEU A 312 -15.45 -23.13 15.28
N GLU A 313 -15.88 -24.32 14.84
CA GLU A 313 -16.79 -25.16 15.61
C GLU A 313 -16.05 -26.12 16.54
N VAL A 314 -14.75 -26.33 16.30
CA VAL A 314 -13.88 -27.13 17.16
C VAL A 314 -13.23 -26.21 18.19
N PRO A 315 -13.51 -26.37 19.50
CA PRO A 315 -12.79 -25.62 20.52
C PRO A 315 -11.30 -25.93 20.39
N GLU A 316 -10.46 -24.91 20.26
CA GLU A 316 -9.01 -25.11 20.32
C GLU A 316 -8.68 -25.89 21.59
N ALA A 317 -8.12 -27.09 21.42
CA ALA A 317 -7.64 -27.86 22.55
C ALA A 317 -6.61 -27.01 23.28
N LYS A 318 -6.90 -26.66 24.54
CA LYS A 318 -5.97 -25.91 25.40
C LYS A 318 -4.58 -26.57 25.30
N PRO A 319 -3.50 -25.79 25.11
CA PRO A 319 -2.16 -26.35 25.18
C PRO A 319 -1.99 -27.01 26.56
N GLY A 320 -1.81 -28.34 26.59
CA GLY A 320 -1.63 -29.11 27.82
C GLY A 320 -2.83 -29.91 28.35
N ALA A 321 -3.91 -30.09 27.58
CA ALA A 321 -4.92 -31.09 27.93
C ALA A 321 -4.31 -32.52 27.84
N PRO A 322 -4.43 -33.37 28.88
CA PRO A 322 -3.84 -34.71 28.87
C PRO A 322 -4.47 -35.57 27.77
N VAL A 323 -3.62 -36.26 27.01
CA VAL A 323 -4.04 -37.27 26.04
C VAL A 323 -4.82 -38.36 26.78
N PRO A 324 -6.02 -38.76 26.34
CA PRO A 324 -6.71 -39.89 26.97
C PRO A 324 -5.88 -41.17 26.74
N ASP A 325 -5.56 -41.87 27.82
CA ASP A 325 -4.84 -43.14 27.78
C ASP A 325 -5.57 -44.14 26.88
N LEU A 326 -4.95 -44.52 25.78
CA LEU A 326 -5.35 -45.68 25.00
C LEU A 326 -4.88 -46.92 25.76
N GLU A 327 -5.83 -47.67 26.34
CA GLU A 327 -5.52 -48.95 26.98
C GLU A 327 -4.81 -49.90 26.01
N PRO A 328 -3.70 -50.55 26.42
CA PRO A 328 -3.00 -51.50 25.56
C PRO A 328 -3.80 -52.80 25.44
N SER A 329 -4.20 -53.10 24.21
CA SER A 329 -4.83 -54.37 23.82
C SER A 329 -3.97 -55.56 24.24
N GLN A 330 -4.53 -56.45 25.06
CA GLN A 330 -3.95 -57.75 25.35
C GLN A 330 -3.97 -58.62 24.08
N SER A 331 -2.82 -58.83 23.44
CA SER A 331 -2.63 -59.93 22.49
C SER A 331 -1.78 -61.03 23.14
N GLY A 332 -2.44 -62.14 23.47
CA GLY A 332 -1.82 -63.33 24.03
C GLY A 332 -0.98 -64.07 22.99
N ILE A 333 0.25 -64.42 23.38
CA ILE A 333 1.16 -65.29 22.65
C ILE A 333 0.88 -66.75 23.06
N PRO A 334 0.88 -67.69 22.11
CA PRO A 334 1.64 -68.93 22.28
C PRO A 334 2.49 -69.17 21.01
N GLY A 335 3.79 -69.46 21.02
CA GLY A 335 4.56 -70.37 21.86
C GLY A 335 4.97 -71.61 21.04
N ARG A 336 6.29 -71.82 20.84
CA ARG A 336 7.01 -72.99 20.23
C ARG A 336 7.08 -73.06 18.70
N LYS A 337 8.16 -73.51 18.04
CA LYS A 337 9.47 -74.10 18.44
C LYS A 337 10.38 -74.08 17.19
N GLU A 338 11.66 -73.80 17.35
CA GLU A 338 12.71 -74.18 16.38
C GLU A 338 13.17 -75.63 16.63
N GLY A 339 13.49 -76.36 15.56
CA GLY A 339 14.10 -77.68 15.60
C GLY A 339 14.17 -78.35 14.21
N GLU A 340 15.40 -78.45 13.71
CA GLU A 340 15.93 -79.10 12.48
C GLU A 340 15.75 -78.43 11.11
#